data_AF-A0A1M6DBC9-F1
#
_entry.id   AF-A0A1M6DBC9-F1
#
_cell.length_a   1.000
_cell.length_b   1.000
_cell.length_c   1.000
_cell.angle_alpha   90.00
_cell.angle_beta   90.00
_cell.angle_gamma   90.00
#
_symmetry.space_group_name_H-M   'P 1'
#
loop_
_entity.id
_entity.type
_entity.pdbx_description
1 polymer ?
#
loop_
_entity_poly.entity_id
_entity_poly.type
_entity_poly.pdbx_seq_one_letter_code
_entity_poly.pdbx_strand_id
1 'polypeptide(L)'
;MEEKQTINIDHSDPLLRDIKILIDLLNPLVSSYRLLVGAADEFNRITLAHKSDLEGAINRADDMGDIIDEVNDMLKTLIKTLVKKIESDYACDKDFKHKS
;
A
#
# COMPACT_ATOMS: atom_id res chain seq x y z
N MET A 1 29.34 24.28 4.84
CA MET A 1 29.15 23.00 4.12
C MET A 1 28.40 22.11 5.07
N GLU A 2 27.08 22.10 4.98
CA GLU A 2 26.22 21.34 5.90
C GLU A 2 26.23 19.88 5.45
N GLU A 3 26.83 19.01 6.27
CA GLU A 3 26.74 17.56 6.10
C GLU A 3 25.28 17.16 6.30
N LYS A 4 24.60 16.84 5.19
CA LYS A 4 23.38 16.04 5.25
C LYS A 4 23.75 14.69 5.83
N GLN A 5 23.34 14.44 7.06
CA GLN A 5 23.38 13.13 7.69
C GLN A 5 22.48 12.22 6.85
N THR A 6 23.08 11.51 5.90
CA THR A 6 22.43 10.45 5.14
C THR A 6 21.99 9.42 6.15
N ILE A 7 20.68 9.29 6.32
CA ILE A 7 20.06 8.24 7.11
C ILE A 7 20.63 6.92 6.55
N ASN A 8 21.48 6.23 7.31
CA ASN A 8 21.93 4.88 7.00
C ASN A 8 20.70 3.97 7.17
N ILE A 9 19.85 3.97 6.15
CA ILE A 9 18.73 3.05 6.04
C ILE A 9 19.39 1.72 5.70
N ASP A 10 19.63 0.91 6.74
CA ASP A 10 20.04 -0.47 6.59
C ASP A 10 19.10 -1.15 5.58
N HIS A 11 19.66 -1.54 4.43
CA HIS A 11 18.94 -2.23 3.36
C HIS A 11 18.43 -3.62 3.78
N SER A 12 18.72 -4.05 5.02
CA SER A 12 18.22 -5.27 5.63
C SER A 12 17.03 -5.10 6.58
N ASP A 13 16.48 -3.90 6.84
CA ASP A 13 15.29 -3.77 7.72
C ASP A 13 14.06 -4.47 7.10
N PRO A 14 13.59 -5.60 7.70
CA PRO A 14 12.47 -6.36 7.15
C PRO A 14 11.19 -5.53 7.03
N LEU A 15 10.96 -4.59 7.96
CA LEU A 15 9.77 -3.75 7.97
C LEU A 15 9.73 -2.83 6.74
N LEU A 16 10.88 -2.23 6.39
CA LEU A 16 10.98 -1.35 5.25
C LEU A 16 10.82 -2.13 3.93
N ARG A 17 11.37 -3.35 3.88
CA ARG A 17 11.18 -4.25 2.74
C ARG A 17 9.71 -4.61 2.54
N ASP A 18 9.00 -4.96 3.60
CA ASP A 18 7.58 -5.34 3.52
C ASP A 18 6.71 -4.15 3.10
N ILE A 19 6.98 -2.95 3.62
CA ILE A 19 6.31 -1.71 3.18
C ILE A 19 6.50 -1.47 1.67
N LYS A 20 7.73 -1.62 1.16
CA LYS A 20 8.03 -1.45 -0.27
C LYS A 20 7.26 -2.44 -1.13
N ILE A 21 7.26 -3.72 -0.74
CA ILE A 21 6.53 -4.77 -1.47
C ILE A 21 5.04 -4.44 -1.54
N LEU A 22 4.42 -4.02 -0.43
CA LEU A 22 2.99 -3.67 -0.44
C LEU A 22 2.68 -2.44 -1.30
N ILE A 23 3.54 -1.42 -1.29
CA ILE A 23 3.42 -0.25 -2.19
C ILE A 23 3.52 -0.67 -3.65
N ASP A 24 4.47 -1.54 -3.98
CA ASP A 24 4.70 -2.04 -5.34
C ASP A 24 3.53 -2.90 -5.83
N LEU A 25 2.84 -3.62 -4.94
CA LEU A 25 1.64 -4.42 -5.24
C LEU A 25 0.38 -3.57 -5.37
N LEU A 26 0.28 -2.44 -4.66
CA LEU A 26 -0.93 -1.62 -4.66
C LEU A 26 -1.25 -1.05 -6.06
N ASN A 27 -0.23 -0.57 -6.78
CA ASN A 27 -0.40 -0.01 -8.12
C ASN A 27 -1.00 -0.99 -9.16
N PRO A 28 -0.49 -2.22 -9.32
CA PRO A 28 -1.08 -3.18 -10.25
C PRO A 28 -2.48 -3.63 -9.81
N LEU A 29 -2.77 -3.73 -8.51
CA LEU A 29 -4.11 -4.05 -8.02
C LEU A 29 -5.13 -2.95 -8.38
N VAL A 30 -4.83 -1.69 -8.06
CA VAL A 30 -5.67 -0.54 -8.42
C VAL A 30 -5.89 -0.43 -9.92
N SER A 31 -4.85 -0.75 -10.71
CA SER A 31 -4.97 -0.78 -12.18
C SER A 31 -5.94 -1.87 -12.64
N SER A 32 -5.86 -3.06 -12.04
CA SER A 32 -6.73 -4.20 -12.35
C SER A 32 -8.19 -3.92 -11.97
N TYR A 33 -8.42 -3.32 -10.80
CA TYR A 33 -9.75 -2.87 -10.36
C TYR A 33 -10.38 -1.92 -11.39
N ARG A 34 -9.63 -0.90 -11.83
CA ARG A 34 -10.12 0.08 -12.83
C ARG A 34 -10.48 -0.57 -14.16
N LEU A 35 -9.71 -1.57 -14.60
CA LEU A 35 -10.01 -2.32 -15.82
C LEU A 35 -11.31 -3.12 -15.69
N LEU A 36 -11.53 -3.78 -14.55
CA LEU A 36 -12.74 -4.58 -14.30
C LEU A 36 -13.99 -3.69 -14.22
N VAL A 37 -13.89 -2.53 -13.57
CA VAL A 37 -14.96 -1.52 -13.55
C VAL A 37 -15.26 -1.02 -14.97
N GLY A 38 -14.24 -0.78 -15.79
CA GLY A 38 -14.42 -0.40 -17.20
C GLY A 38 -15.10 -1.49 -18.03
N ALA A 39 -14.72 -2.75 -17.85
CA ALA A 39 -15.36 -3.88 -18.52
C ALA A 39 -16.84 -4.03 -18.12
N ALA A 40 -17.16 -3.82 -16.84
CA ALA A 40 -18.54 -3.80 -16.36
C ALA A 40 -19.36 -2.68 -17.03
N ASP A 41 -18.81 -1.46 -17.14
CA ASP A 41 -19.50 -0.36 -17.85
C ASP A 41 -19.76 -0.70 -19.33
N GLU A 42 -18.78 -1.32 -20.00
CA GLU A 42 -18.92 -1.73 -21.39
C GLU A 42 -20.01 -2.82 -21.58
N PHE A 43 -20.03 -3.84 -20.72
CA PHE A 43 -21.10 -4.85 -20.75
C PHE A 43 -22.47 -4.26 -20.43
N ASN A 44 -22.54 -3.29 -19.51
CA ASN A 44 -23.78 -2.60 -19.19
C ASN A 44 -24.33 -1.81 -20.38
N ARG A 45 -23.47 -1.28 -21.26
CA ARG A 45 -23.88 -0.56 -22.48
C ARG A 45 -24.32 -1.48 -23.61
N ILE A 46 -23.90 -2.74 -23.62
CA ILE A 46 -24.23 -3.76 -24.65
C ILE A 46 -25.38 -4.66 -24.16
N THR A 47 -26.23 -4.16 -23.24
CA THR A 47 -27.18 -4.86 -22.35
C THR A 47 -28.14 -5.89 -22.97
N LEU A 48 -28.22 -6.00 -24.29
CA LEU A 48 -29.19 -6.84 -25.01
C LEU A 48 -28.87 -8.35 -25.02
N ALA A 49 -27.66 -8.80 -24.65
CA ALA A 49 -27.31 -10.23 -24.73
C ALA A 49 -26.56 -10.84 -23.54
N HIS A 50 -25.99 -10.05 -22.61
CA HIS A 50 -24.93 -10.54 -21.72
C HIS A 50 -25.05 -10.10 -20.24
N LYS A 51 -26.26 -10.19 -19.66
CA LYS A 51 -26.48 -9.84 -18.24
C LYS A 51 -25.56 -10.63 -17.28
N SER A 52 -25.32 -11.91 -17.57
CA SER A 52 -24.39 -12.75 -16.80
C SER A 52 -22.94 -12.25 -16.84
N ASP A 53 -22.50 -11.69 -17.97
CA ASP A 53 -21.13 -11.21 -18.12
C ASP A 53 -20.94 -9.87 -17.41
N LEU A 54 -21.96 -9.02 -17.41
CA LEU A 54 -22.02 -7.81 -16.58
C LEU A 54 -21.92 -8.16 -15.08
N GLU A 55 -22.78 -9.06 -14.60
CA GLU A 55 -22.76 -9.51 -13.20
C GLU A 55 -21.40 -10.13 -12.85
N GLY A 56 -20.84 -10.94 -13.76
CA GLY A 56 -19.52 -11.52 -13.58
C GLY A 56 -18.39 -10.48 -13.52
N ALA A 57 -18.47 -9.40 -14.30
CA ALA A 57 -17.48 -8.32 -14.25
C ALA A 57 -17.60 -7.47 -12.98
N ILE A 58 -18.83 -7.20 -12.52
CA ILE A 58 -19.08 -6.50 -11.25
C ILE A 58 -18.51 -7.29 -10.08
N ASN A 59 -18.85 -8.59 -9.98
CA ASN A 59 -18.37 -9.43 -8.88
C ASN A 59 -16.84 -9.49 -8.83
N ARG A 60 -16.17 -9.63 -9.99
CA ARG A 60 -14.70 -9.61 -10.04
C ARG A 60 -14.11 -8.26 -9.64
N ALA A 61 -14.77 -7.15 -9.98
CA ALA A 61 -14.33 -5.83 -9.56
C ALA A 61 -14.45 -5.64 -8.05
N ASP A 62 -15.52 -6.17 -7.46
CA ASP A 62 -15.78 -6.16 -6.01
C ASP A 62 -14.70 -6.96 -5.28
N ASP A 63 -14.45 -8.21 -5.71
CA ASP A 63 -13.40 -9.08 -5.16
C ASP A 63 -12.00 -8.40 -5.20
N MET A 64 -11.71 -7.66 -6.29
CA MET A 64 -10.45 -6.91 -6.42
C MET A 64 -10.39 -5.71 -5.48
N GLY A 65 -11.53 -5.05 -5.23
CA GLY A 65 -11.66 -3.97 -4.26
C GLY A 65 -11.31 -4.44 -2.85
N ASP A 66 -11.83 -5.60 -2.44
CA ASP A 66 -11.56 -6.20 -1.14
C ASP A 66 -10.06 -6.47 -0.94
N ILE A 67 -9.39 -7.03 -1.96
CA ILE A 67 -7.93 -7.28 -1.91
C ILE A 67 -7.14 -5.98 -1.77
N ILE A 68 -7.56 -4.91 -2.47
CA ILE A 68 -6.92 -3.60 -2.36
C ILE A 68 -7.06 -3.06 -0.93
N ASP A 69 -8.23 -3.21 -0.32
CA ASP A 69 -8.48 -2.74 1.04
C ASP A 69 -7.62 -3.50 2.06
N GLU A 70 -7.47 -4.83 1.92
CA GLU A 70 -6.57 -5.62 2.76
C GLU A 70 -5.11 -5.15 2.66
N VAL A 71 -4.59 -4.95 1.44
CA VAL A 71 -3.22 -4.46 1.21
C VAL A 71 -3.02 -3.06 1.81
N ASN A 72 -4.01 -2.19 1.66
CA ASN A 72 -3.98 -0.84 2.19
C ASN A 72 -3.95 -0.83 3.72
N ASP A 73 -4.74 -1.69 4.38
CA ASP A 73 -4.78 -1.79 5.83
C ASP A 73 -3.49 -2.37 6.43
N MET A 74 -2.89 -3.36 5.75
CA MET A 74 -1.54 -3.83 6.08
C MET A 74 -0.51 -2.71 5.97
N LEU A 75 -0.53 -1.96 4.87
CA LEU A 75 0.40 -0.86 4.64
C LEU A 75 0.27 0.24 5.72
N LYS A 76 -0.95 0.65 6.08
CA LYS A 76 -1.20 1.60 7.18
C LYS A 76 -0.60 1.11 8.49
N THR A 77 -0.75 -0.18 8.78
CA THR A 77 -0.25 -0.79 10.02
C THR A 77 1.28 -0.79 10.06
N LEU A 78 1.93 -1.18 8.98
CA LEU A 78 3.40 -1.19 8.89
C LEU A 78 3.99 0.21 8.96
N ILE A 79 3.39 1.20 8.28
CA ILE A 79 3.82 2.60 8.34
C ILE A 79 3.71 3.15 9.77
N LYS A 80 2.60 2.88 10.48
CA LYS A 80 2.45 3.27 11.89
C LYS A 80 3.55 2.68 12.76
N THR A 81 3.91 1.41 12.54
CA THR A 81 5.01 0.75 13.26
C THR A 81 6.36 1.40 12.94
N LEU A 82 6.61 1.72 11.67
CA LEU A 82 7.84 2.40 11.26
C LEU A 82 7.99 3.77 11.92
N VAL A 83 6.92 4.57 11.94
CA VAL A 83 6.92 5.89 12.60
C VAL A 83 7.25 5.76 14.08
N LYS A 84 6.63 4.81 14.79
CA LYS A 84 6.92 4.56 16.20
C LYS A 84 8.37 4.14 16.44
N LYS A 85 8.94 3.30 15.56
CA LYS A 85 10.34 2.88 15.63
C LYS A 85 11.27 4.09 15.50
N ILE A 86 11.02 4.93 14.50
CA ILE A 86 11.76 6.17 14.27
C ILE A 86 11.68 7.09 15.50
N GLU A 87 10.49 7.32 16.05
CA GLU A 87 10.28 8.14 17.26
C GLU A 87 11.07 7.61 18.47
N SER A 88 11.08 6.29 18.68
CA SER A 88 11.83 5.63 19.76
C SER A 88 13.35 5.80 19.60
N ASP A 89 13.86 5.66 18.38
CA ASP A 89 15.29 5.81 18.10
C ASP A 89 15.77 7.24 18.38
N TYR A 90 14.97 8.27 18.05
CA TYR A 90 15.27 9.67 18.38
C TYR A 90 15.12 10.02 19.86
N ALA A 91 14.28 9.30 20.61
CA ALA A 91 14.13 9.51 22.05
C ALA A 91 15.38 9.07 22.82
N CYS A 92 16.06 8.00 22.38
CA CYS A 92 17.25 7.45 23.03
C CYS A 92 18.49 8.36 22.89
N ASP A 93 18.54 9.19 21.85
CA ASP A 93 19.71 10.03 21.54
C ASP A 93 19.81 11.30 22.43
N LYS A 94 18.73 11.67 23.14
CA LYS A 94 18.72 12.83 24.06
C LYS A 94 19.32 12.54 25.43
N ASP A 95 19.38 11.28 25.85
CA ASP A 95 19.84 10.92 27.20
C ASP A 95 21.37 10.91 27.35
N PHE A 96 22.13 10.91 26.24
CA PHE A 96 23.60 10.96 26.27
C PHE A 96 24.18 12.39 26.37
N LYS A 97 23.43 13.44 26.02
CA LYS A 97 23.95 14.83 25.99
C LYS A 97 23.82 15.60 27.32
N HIS A 98 23.43 14.94 28.41
CA HIS A 98 23.28 15.59 29.73
C HIS A 98 24.24 15.08 30.82
N LYS A 99 25.28 14.33 30.46
CA LYS A 99 26.27 13.77 31.41
C LYS A 99 27.74 14.17 31.14
N SER A 100 27.99 15.25 30.39
CA SER A 100 29.35 15.80 30.21
C SER A 100 29.46 17.21 30.77
#